data_AF-A0A2W5YUK0-F1
#
_entry.id   AF-A0A2W5YUK0-F1
#
_cell.length_a   1.000
_cell.length_b   1.000
_cell.length_c   1.000
_cell.angle_alpha   90.00
_cell.angle_beta   90.00
_cell.angle_gamma   90.00
#
_symmetry.space_group_name_H-M   'P 1'
#
loop_
_entity.id
_entity.type
_entity.pdbx_description
1 polymer ?
#
loop_
_entity_poly.entity_id
_entity_poly.type
_entity_poly.pdbx_seq_one_letter_code
_entity_poly.pdbx_strand_id
1 'polypeptide(L)' 'GQWSRGKAVTILVTATAFVALLSEFLVGTIENVRHSVGLTEVFVGVIVVAIVGNAAEHSTAILMAMKNK' A
#
# COMPACT_ATOMS: atom_id res chain seq x y z
N GLY A 1 15.41 -9.68 19.71
CA GLY A 1 15.53 -11.12 19.41
C GLY A 1 15.49 -11.30 17.90
N GLN A 2 16.51 -11.93 17.33
CA GLN A 2 16.68 -12.13 15.89
C GLN A 2 15.65 -13.14 15.39
N TRP A 3 14.99 -12.89 14.27
CA TRP A 3 14.07 -13.88 13.68
C TRP A 3 14.87 -14.98 13.00
N SER A 4 14.41 -16.24 13.10
CA SER A 4 15.02 -17.32 12.35
C SER A 4 14.78 -17.12 10.85
N ARG A 5 15.73 -17.56 10.01
CA ARG A 5 15.63 -17.42 8.54
C ARG A 5 14.31 -17.94 7.99
N GLY A 6 13.85 -19.11 8.48
CA GLY A 6 12.57 -19.69 8.09
C GLY A 6 11.38 -18.79 8.41
N LYS A 7 11.31 -18.24 9.63
CA LYS A 7 10.23 -17.32 10.02
C LYS A 7 10.24 -16.04 9.19
N ALA A 8 11.41 -15.47 8.94
CA ALA A 8 11.55 -14.26 8.12
C ALA A 8 11.06 -14.49 6.68
N VAL A 9 11.47 -15.60 6.05
CA VAL A 9 11.04 -15.96 4.69
C VAL A 9 9.53 -16.23 4.63
N THR A 10 8.98 -17.00 5.58
CA THR A 10 7.52 -17.27 5.61
C THR A 10 6.71 -16.00 5.74
N ILE A 11 7.12 -15.09 6.63
CA ILE A 11 6.41 -13.82 6.84
C ILE A 11 6.53 -12.93 5.59
N LEU A 12 7.70 -12.86 4.97
CA LEU A 12 7.89 -12.11 3.74
C LEU A 12 6.96 -12.62 2.63
N VAL A 13 6.97 -13.92 2.34
CA VAL A 13 6.11 -14.52 1.30
C VAL A 13 4.63 -14.27 1.58
N THR A 14 4.21 -14.44 2.84
CA THR A 14 2.83 -14.23 3.24
C THR A 14 2.43 -12.76 3.09
N ALA A 15 3.27 -11.83 3.53
CA ALA A 15 3.04 -10.39 3.37
C ALA A 15 2.99 -9.99 1.89
N THR A 16 3.88 -10.51 1.05
CA THR A 16 3.88 -10.27 -0.39
C THR A 16 2.59 -10.77 -1.04
N ALA A 17 2.10 -11.96 -0.66
CA ALA A 17 0.84 -12.49 -1.17
C ALA A 17 -0.35 -11.59 -0.77
N PHE A 18 -0.39 -11.13 0.48
CA PHE A 18 -1.43 -10.19 0.92
C PHE A 18 -1.37 -8.85 0.17
N VAL A 19 -0.18 -8.30 -0.03
CA VAL A 19 -0.01 -7.06 -0.81
C VAL A 19 -0.47 -7.24 -2.25
N ALA A 20 -0.18 -8.38 -2.88
CA ALA A 20 -0.65 -8.69 -4.22
C ALA A 20 -2.20 -8.72 -4.30
N LEU A 21 -2.85 -9.43 -3.36
CA LEU A 21 -4.32 -9.49 -3.28
C LEU A 21 -4.93 -8.10 -3.07
N LEU A 22 -4.38 -7.31 -2.14
CA LEU A 22 -4.85 -5.94 -1.89
C LEU A 22 -4.64 -5.03 -3.10
N SER A 23 -3.58 -5.24 -3.87
CA SER A 23 -3.30 -4.48 -5.10
C SER A 23 -4.35 -4.75 -6.17
N GLU A 24 -4.77 -6.01 -6.35
CA GLU A 24 -5.86 -6.36 -7.28
C GLU A 24 -7.18 -5.70 -6.88
N PHE A 25 -7.54 -5.76 -5.59
CA PHE A 25 -8.76 -5.08 -5.09
C PHE A 25 -8.68 -3.56 -5.25
N LEU A 26 -7.52 -2.97 -4.99
CA LEU A 26 -7.30 -1.54 -5.15
C LEU A 26 -7.45 -1.12 -6.61
N VAL A 27 -6.79 -1.81 -7.54
CA VAL A 27 -6.91 -1.53 -8.98
C VAL A 27 -8.35 -1.68 -9.43
N GLY A 28 -9.05 -2.75 -9.03
CA GLY A 28 -10.47 -2.94 -9.36
C GLY A 28 -11.39 -1.85 -8.79
N THR A 29 -11.09 -1.34 -7.61
CA THR A 29 -11.85 -0.21 -7.03
C THR A 29 -11.58 1.07 -7.81
N ILE A 30 -10.32 1.34 -8.13
CA ILE A 30 -9.97 2.56 -8.86
C ILE A 30 -10.50 2.51 -10.29
N GLU A 31 -10.54 1.35 -10.93
CA GLU A 31 -11.21 1.12 -12.21
C GLU A 31 -12.67 1.58 -12.16
N ASN A 32 -13.43 1.19 -11.13
CA ASN A 32 -14.82 1.64 -10.98
C ASN A 32 -14.93 3.16 -10.77
N VAL A 33 -14.01 3.74 -9.99
CA VAL A 33 -13.98 5.18 -9.74
C VAL A 33 -13.56 5.96 -10.99
N ARG A 34 -12.63 5.45 -11.79
CA ARG A 34 -12.16 6.11 -13.01
C ARG A 34 -13.28 6.28 -14.01
N HIS A 35 -14.12 5.25 -14.18
CA HIS A 35 -15.31 5.32 -15.05
C HIS A 35 -16.35 6.32 -14.54
N SER A 36 -16.46 6.47 -13.21
CA SER A 36 -17.45 7.36 -12.58
C SER A 36 -16.99 8.83 -12.54
N VAL A 37 -15.68 9.09 -12.44
CA VAL A 37 -15.09 10.42 -12.22
C VAL A 37 -14.30 10.92 -13.44
N GLY A 38 -14.13 10.08 -14.47
CA GLY A 38 -13.41 10.43 -15.71
C GLY A 38 -11.88 10.47 -15.55
N LEU A 39 -11.31 9.73 -14.61
CA LEU A 39 -9.85 9.69 -14.40
C LEU A 39 -9.17 8.77 -15.41
N THR A 40 -7.98 9.14 -15.87
CA THR A 40 -7.18 8.29 -16.76
C THR A 40 -6.43 7.22 -15.98
N GLU A 41 -6.16 6.08 -16.63
CA GLU A 41 -5.36 4.99 -16.04
C GLU A 41 -3.97 5.46 -15.60
N VAL A 42 -3.36 6.33 -16.40
CA VAL A 42 -2.06 6.93 -16.10
C VAL A 42 -2.14 7.83 -14.88
N PHE A 43 -3.19 8.65 -14.74
CA PHE A 43 -3.37 9.50 -13.56
C PHE A 43 -3.45 8.67 -12.28
N VAL A 44 -4.23 7.59 -12.33
CA VAL A 44 -4.34 6.64 -11.22
C VAL A 44 -2.98 6.01 -10.89
N GLY A 45 -2.32 5.43 -11.90
CA GLY A 45 -1.06 4.71 -11.70
C GLY A 45 0.08 5.60 -11.21
N VAL A 46 0.10 6.88 -11.60
CA VAL A 46 1.17 7.82 -11.21
C VAL A 46 0.83 8.54 -9.92
N ILE A 47 -0.35 9.16 -9.83
CA ILE A 47 -0.69 10.07 -8.72
C ILE A 47 -1.17 9.29 -7.50
N VAL A 48 -2.10 8.36 -7.66
CA VAL A 48 -2.67 7.62 -6.52
C VAL A 48 -1.61 6.74 -5.89
N VAL A 49 -0.81 6.04 -6.70
CA VAL A 49 0.30 5.22 -6.20
C VAL A 49 1.36 6.06 -5.49
N ALA A 50 1.73 7.23 -6.02
CA ALA A 50 2.69 8.13 -5.37
C ALA A 50 2.19 8.62 -4.00
N ILE A 51 0.90 8.97 -3.89
CA ILE A 51 0.30 9.39 -2.60
C ILE A 51 0.33 8.22 -1.60
N VAL A 52 -0.08 7.02 -2.00
CA VAL A 52 -0.09 5.84 -1.12
C VAL A 52 1.32 5.47 -0.68
N GLY A 53 2.31 5.52 -1.58
CA GLY A 53 3.73 5.27 -1.25
C GLY A 53 4.26 6.26 -0.22
N ASN A 54 4.12 7.57 -0.49
CA ASN A 54 4.54 8.61 0.45
C ASN A 54 3.80 8.46 1.79
N ALA A 55 2.50 8.18 1.79
CA ALA A 55 1.72 7.99 3.00
C ALA A 55 2.22 6.77 3.80
N ALA A 56 2.54 5.65 3.15
CA ALA A 56 3.07 4.47 3.81
C ALA A 56 4.42 4.75 4.47
N GLU A 57 5.34 5.42 3.76
CA GLU A 57 6.67 5.80 4.28
C GLU A 57 6.58 6.77 5.46
N HIS A 58 5.71 7.78 5.36
CA HIS A 58 5.55 8.82 6.39
C HIS A 58 4.52 8.46 7.48
N SER A 59 3.80 7.35 7.36
CA SER A 59 2.74 6.95 8.30
C SER A 59 3.22 6.87 9.75
N THR A 60 4.45 6.38 9.94
CA THR A 60 5.07 6.24 11.26
C THR A 60 5.34 7.58 11.93
N ALA A 61 5.75 8.60 11.16
CA ALA A 61 5.97 9.94 11.66
C ALA A 61 4.65 10.58 12.12
N ILE A 62 3.57 10.40 11.34
CA ILE A 62 2.23 10.87 11.72
C ILE A 62 1.75 10.15 13.00
N LEU A 63 1.93 8.83 13.07
CA LEU A 63 1.57 8.02 14.25
C LEU A 63 2.31 8.45 15.52
N MET A 64 3.59 8.81 15.41
CA MET A 64 4.38 9.31 16.54
C MET A 64 3.92 10.71 16.96
N ALA A 65 3.71 11.61 15.99
CA ALA A 65 3.20 12.96 16.26
C ALA A 65 1.83 12.93 16.96
N MET A 66 0.94 12.02 16.56
CA MET A 66 -0.36 11.80 17.23
C MET A 66 -0.21 11.30 18.67
N LYS A 67 0.87 10.61 19.00
CA LYS A 67 1.21 10.18 20.37
C LYS A 67 1.99 11.25 21.15
N ASN A 68 2.09 12.46 20.62
CA ASN A 68 2.88 13.57 21.16
C ASN A 68 4.35 13.17 21.39
N LYS A 69 4.92 12.43 20.42
CA LYS A 69 6.30 11.96 20.39
C LYS A 69 6.94 12.20 19.04
#